data_AF-A0A7S0EB89-F1
#
_entry.id   AF-A0A7S0EB89-F1
#
_cell.length_a   1.000
_cell.length_b   1.000
_cell.length_c   1.000
_cell.angle_alpha   90.00
_cell.angle_beta   90.00
_cell.angle_gamma   90.00
#
_symmetry.space_group_name_H-M   'P 1'
#
loop_
_entity.id
_entity.type
_entity.pdbx_description
1 polymer ?
#
loop_
_entity_poly.entity_id
_entity_poly.type
_entity_poly.pdbx_seq_one_letter_code
_entity_poly.pdbx_strand_id
1 'polypeptide(L)'
;PLLSSYSLQWGPEILPWLSAGSAVLVFGTYATGLQRYMLIMPAAVFEGFTLAVALSIGLGQIPAGFGLAAPHHAHFLPNLLESLGRLPEAKAASALVFVPEALGMYLLLRRVPRVPWMAVVPLASLPLGWLGEAHPLWGLPTLRSRYGTLSPQLFQPPSLAVLTALPPDQLPSLAIAACSVAAVAVLETLISAKIAASRAGNQFDEAKETRGLGIAHAACALAGAMPPTGVFVRTSLNLSLGAVHRSAQ
;
A
#
# COMPACT_ATOMS: atom_id res chain seq x y z
N PRO A 1 3.45 2.99 -3.80
CA PRO A 1 4.34 3.84 -4.62
C PRO A 1 3.87 5.29 -4.75
N LEU A 2 2.58 5.52 -5.03
CA LEU A 2 2.03 6.87 -5.22
C LEU A 2 1.96 7.67 -3.91
N LEU A 3 1.47 7.06 -2.82
CA LEU A 3 1.48 7.73 -1.50
C LEU A 3 2.89 7.94 -0.96
N SER A 4 3.81 7.02 -1.23
CA SER A 4 5.20 7.13 -0.78
C SER A 4 5.94 8.28 -1.45
N SER A 5 5.68 8.58 -2.73
CA SER A 5 6.26 9.76 -3.39
C SER A 5 5.75 11.06 -2.76
N TYR A 6 4.45 11.13 -2.44
CA TYR A 6 3.88 12.31 -1.79
C TYR A 6 4.37 12.48 -0.34
N SER A 7 4.51 11.38 0.41
CA SER A 7 5.08 11.45 1.76
C SER A 7 6.56 11.82 1.76
N LEU A 8 7.31 11.46 0.72
CA LEU A 8 8.71 11.90 0.57
C LEU A 8 8.80 13.38 0.21
N GLN A 9 7.86 13.89 -0.59
CA GLN A 9 7.86 15.28 -1.04
C GLN A 9 7.39 16.26 0.04
N TRP A 10 6.30 15.93 0.76
CA TRP A 10 5.65 16.84 1.71
C TRP A 10 5.68 16.36 3.16
N GLY A 11 6.28 15.21 3.43
CA GLY A 11 6.26 14.55 4.73
C GLY A 11 5.02 13.66 4.93
N PRO A 12 5.06 12.75 5.91
CA PRO A 12 3.97 11.80 6.17
C PRO A 12 2.68 12.46 6.68
N GLU A 13 2.77 13.65 7.28
CA GLU A 13 1.61 14.37 7.81
C GLU A 13 0.65 14.89 6.72
N ILE A 14 1.04 14.81 5.43
CA ILE A 14 0.16 15.17 4.31
C ILE A 14 -0.88 14.08 4.00
N LEU A 15 -0.63 12.83 4.41
CA LEU A 15 -1.46 11.69 4.03
C LEU A 15 -2.93 11.83 4.46
N PRO A 16 -3.28 12.33 5.65
CA PRO A 16 -4.66 12.56 6.04
C PRO A 16 -5.33 13.66 5.21
N TRP A 17 -4.58 14.67 4.77
CA TRP A 17 -5.08 15.73 3.89
C TRP A 17 -5.35 15.20 2.48
N LEU A 18 -4.52 14.28 1.99
CA LEU A 18 -4.82 13.51 0.78
C LEU A 18 -6.07 12.64 0.97
N SER A 19 -6.28 12.03 2.13
CA SER A 19 -7.53 11.32 2.46
C SER A 19 -8.73 12.26 2.42
N ALA A 20 -8.62 13.48 2.99
CA ALA A 20 -9.69 14.47 2.98
C ALA A 20 -10.03 14.94 1.54
N GLY A 21 -9.00 15.32 0.77
CA GLY A 21 -9.17 15.78 -0.61
C GLY A 21 -9.74 14.67 -1.50
N SER A 22 -9.23 13.45 -1.37
CA SER A 22 -9.76 12.30 -2.10
C SER A 22 -11.18 11.94 -1.67
N ALA A 23 -11.57 12.09 -0.40
CA ALA A 23 -12.95 11.88 0.04
C ALA A 23 -13.94 12.79 -0.71
N VAL A 24 -13.62 14.09 -0.83
CA VAL A 24 -14.45 15.06 -1.58
C VAL A 24 -14.61 14.62 -3.03
N LEU A 25 -13.51 14.18 -3.66
CA LEU A 25 -13.52 13.75 -5.05
C LEU A 25 -14.29 12.44 -5.25
N VAL A 26 -14.18 11.48 -4.33
CA VAL A 26 -14.95 10.23 -4.34
C VAL A 26 -16.45 10.50 -4.13
N PHE A 27 -16.82 11.44 -3.27
CA PHE A 27 -18.21 11.87 -3.16
C PHE A 27 -18.68 12.61 -4.42
N GLY A 28 -17.80 13.39 -5.06
CA GLY A 28 -18.06 14.02 -6.35
C GLY A 28 -18.31 13.00 -7.46
N THR A 29 -17.51 11.93 -7.56
CA THR A 29 -17.75 10.86 -8.52
C THR A 29 -19.08 10.18 -8.25
N TYR A 30 -19.35 9.81 -6.99
CA TYR A 30 -20.64 9.25 -6.57
C TYR A 30 -21.84 10.12 -6.99
N ALA A 31 -21.78 11.43 -6.71
CA ALA A 31 -22.86 12.37 -7.00
C ALA A 31 -23.10 12.58 -8.49
N THR A 32 -22.04 12.54 -9.30
CA THR A 32 -22.10 12.71 -10.76
C THR A 32 -22.39 11.42 -11.51
N GLY A 33 -22.33 10.26 -10.84
CA GLY A 33 -22.51 8.95 -11.46
C GLY A 33 -21.32 8.49 -12.30
N LEU A 34 -20.16 9.14 -12.18
CA LEU A 34 -18.97 8.85 -12.98
C LEU A 34 -18.41 7.44 -12.74
N GLN A 35 -18.69 6.84 -11.59
CA GLN A 35 -18.28 5.47 -11.25
C GLN A 35 -18.70 4.42 -12.29
N ARG A 36 -19.83 4.65 -12.98
CA ARG A 36 -20.35 3.72 -14.02
C ARG A 36 -19.42 3.59 -15.22
N TYR A 37 -18.67 4.65 -15.53
CA TYR A 37 -17.76 4.67 -16.67
C TYR A 37 -16.40 4.07 -16.34
N MET A 38 -16.02 3.99 -15.05
CA MET A 38 -14.71 3.49 -14.62
C MET A 38 -14.55 1.98 -14.86
N LEU A 39 -15.64 1.23 -15.03
CA LEU A 39 -15.61 -0.19 -15.38
C LEU A 39 -15.61 -0.46 -16.88
N ILE A 40 -15.77 0.58 -17.72
CA ILE A 40 -15.71 0.51 -19.18
C ILE A 40 -14.26 0.65 -19.64
N MET A 41 -13.39 -0.26 -19.18
CA MET A 41 -12.00 -0.33 -19.60
C MET A 41 -11.68 -1.70 -20.18
N PRO A 42 -10.85 -1.78 -21.24
CA PRO A 42 -10.37 -3.05 -21.77
C PRO A 42 -9.62 -3.87 -20.71
N ALA A 43 -9.73 -5.19 -20.77
CA ALA A 43 -9.00 -6.12 -19.89
C ALA A 43 -7.49 -5.84 -19.83
N ALA A 44 -6.90 -5.47 -20.98
CA ALA A 44 -5.48 -5.13 -21.11
C ALA A 44 -5.03 -3.98 -20.19
N VAL A 45 -5.91 -3.01 -19.89
CA VAL A 45 -5.59 -1.90 -18.98
C VAL A 45 -5.41 -2.40 -17.55
N PHE A 46 -6.28 -3.31 -17.11
CA PHE A 46 -6.22 -3.88 -15.76
C PHE A 46 -4.99 -4.80 -15.59
N GLU A 47 -4.68 -5.59 -16.61
CA GLU A 47 -3.48 -6.43 -16.61
C GLU A 47 -2.20 -5.59 -16.56
N GLY A 48 -2.12 -4.54 -17.39
CA GLY A 48 -1.00 -3.60 -17.39
C GLY A 48 -0.84 -2.88 -16.05
N PHE A 49 -1.94 -2.40 -15.45
CA PHE A 49 -1.94 -1.79 -14.12
C PHE A 49 -1.44 -2.75 -13.04
N THR A 50 -1.96 -3.98 -13.03
CA THR A 50 -1.58 -5.01 -12.05
C THR A 50 -0.10 -5.37 -12.18
N LEU A 51 0.40 -5.54 -13.41
CA LEU A 51 1.80 -5.80 -13.69
C LEU A 51 2.69 -4.64 -13.21
N ALA A 52 2.30 -3.39 -13.49
CA ALA A 52 3.04 -2.21 -13.06
C ALA A 52 3.13 -2.12 -11.52
N VAL A 53 2.03 -2.37 -10.81
CA VAL A 53 2.01 -2.41 -9.33
C VAL A 53 2.90 -3.55 -8.81
N ALA A 54 2.79 -4.75 -9.39
CA ALA A 54 3.60 -5.90 -8.99
C ALA A 54 5.10 -5.64 -9.16
N LEU A 55 5.52 -5.10 -10.32
CA LEU A 55 6.90 -4.73 -10.59
C LEU A 55 7.36 -3.60 -9.66
N SER A 56 6.55 -2.57 -9.45
CA SER A 56 6.91 -1.44 -8.61
C SER A 56 7.10 -1.85 -7.14
N ILE A 57 6.21 -2.67 -6.59
CA ILE A 57 6.31 -3.17 -5.23
C ILE A 57 7.49 -4.13 -5.11
N GLY A 58 7.57 -5.13 -6.01
CA GLY A 58 8.58 -6.18 -5.96
C GLY A 58 10.00 -5.64 -6.10
N LEU A 59 10.25 -4.84 -7.14
CA LEU A 59 11.55 -4.22 -7.35
C LEU A 59 11.83 -3.11 -6.32
N GLY A 60 10.78 -2.46 -5.80
CA GLY A 60 10.91 -1.48 -4.72
C GLY A 60 11.40 -2.06 -3.40
N GLN A 61 11.38 -3.39 -3.21
CA GLN A 61 11.94 -4.03 -2.01
C GLN A 61 13.46 -4.25 -2.07
N ILE A 62 14.12 -4.03 -3.21
CA ILE A 62 15.56 -4.29 -3.38
C ILE A 62 16.40 -3.59 -2.27
N PRO A 63 16.21 -2.28 -1.99
CA PRO A 63 17.00 -1.63 -0.93
C PRO A 63 16.78 -2.24 0.45
N ALA A 64 15.53 -2.61 0.77
CA ALA A 64 15.20 -3.22 2.06
C ALA A 64 15.80 -4.62 2.20
N GLY A 65 15.68 -5.46 1.16
CA GLY A 65 16.17 -6.84 1.14
C GLY A 65 17.69 -6.96 1.21
N PHE A 66 18.42 -6.06 0.55
CA PHE A 66 19.89 -6.07 0.53
C PHE A 66 20.54 -5.15 1.59
N GLY A 67 19.73 -4.53 2.45
CA GLY A 67 20.22 -3.67 3.52
C GLY A 67 20.85 -2.35 3.04
N LEU A 68 20.47 -1.90 1.85
CA LEU A 68 20.92 -0.64 1.24
C LEU A 68 20.15 0.55 1.82
N ALA A 69 20.73 1.74 1.70
CA ALA A 69 20.01 2.99 1.92
C ALA A 69 18.93 3.14 0.84
N ALA A 70 17.73 3.52 1.24
CA ALA A 70 16.64 3.74 0.29
C ALA A 70 16.92 5.00 -0.54
N PRO A 71 16.80 4.95 -1.87
CA PRO A 71 16.90 6.15 -2.69
C PRO A 71 15.68 7.05 -2.47
N HIS A 72 15.85 8.36 -2.65
CA HIS A 72 14.86 9.38 -2.35
C HIS A 72 14.46 10.21 -3.58
N HIS A 73 14.22 9.56 -4.73
CA HIS A 73 13.71 10.23 -5.93
C HIS A 73 12.18 10.22 -5.97
N ALA A 74 11.60 11.20 -6.64
CA ALA A 74 10.14 11.30 -6.86
C ALA A 74 9.58 10.19 -7.76
N HIS A 75 10.41 9.63 -8.65
CA HIS A 75 9.99 8.65 -9.65
C HIS A 75 10.59 7.26 -9.41
N PHE A 76 9.84 6.24 -9.83
CA PHE A 76 10.22 4.84 -9.64
C PHE A 76 11.51 4.45 -10.38
N LEU A 77 11.66 4.86 -11.65
CA LEU A 77 12.79 4.40 -12.47
C LEU A 77 14.16 4.90 -11.95
N PRO A 78 14.35 6.18 -11.57
CA PRO A 78 15.57 6.63 -10.90
C PRO A 78 15.88 5.86 -9.61
N ASN A 79 14.85 5.63 -8.77
CA ASN A 79 15.00 4.83 -7.55
C ASN A 79 15.48 3.41 -7.86
N LEU A 80 14.92 2.76 -8.88
CA LEU A 80 15.32 1.43 -9.30
C LEU A 80 16.78 1.39 -9.78
N LEU A 81 17.15 2.30 -10.68
CA LEU A 81 18.50 2.34 -11.26
C LEU A 81 19.56 2.61 -10.18
N GLU A 82 19.31 3.52 -9.26
CA GLU A 82 20.20 3.76 -8.12
C GLU A 82 20.31 2.52 -7.22
N SER A 83 19.17 1.88 -6.90
CA SER A 83 19.15 0.67 -6.08
C SER A 83 19.99 -0.45 -6.71
N LEU A 84 19.91 -0.63 -8.04
CA LEU A 84 20.69 -1.61 -8.77
C LEU A 84 22.18 -1.22 -8.83
N GLY A 85 22.50 0.06 -9.04
CA GLY A 85 23.87 0.55 -9.04
C GLY A 85 24.58 0.39 -7.69
N ARG A 86 23.81 0.39 -6.59
CA ARG A 86 24.30 0.25 -5.22
C ARG A 86 24.31 -1.19 -4.71
N LEU A 87 23.95 -2.18 -5.52
CA LEU A 87 24.06 -3.59 -5.14
C LEU A 87 25.45 -4.02 -4.65
N PRO A 88 26.58 -3.46 -5.13
CA PRO A 88 27.90 -3.76 -4.56
C PRO A 88 28.07 -3.34 -3.09
N GLU A 89 27.26 -2.39 -2.60
CA GLU A 89 27.23 -1.95 -1.19
C GLU A 89 26.33 -2.85 -0.31
N ALA A 90 25.76 -3.93 -0.86
CA ALA A 90 24.82 -4.78 -0.16
C ALA A 90 25.44 -5.41 1.09
N LYS A 91 24.67 -5.42 2.18
CA LYS A 91 25.07 -6.08 3.41
C LYS A 91 24.87 -7.58 3.27
N ALA A 92 25.95 -8.35 3.37
CA ALA A 92 25.91 -9.82 3.27
C ALA A 92 24.91 -10.44 4.25
N ALA A 93 24.84 -9.93 5.49
CA ALA A 93 23.88 -10.41 6.48
C ALA A 93 22.41 -10.22 6.03
N SER A 94 22.07 -9.06 5.46
CA SER A 94 20.71 -8.81 4.95
C SER A 94 20.38 -9.73 3.78
N ALA A 95 21.31 -9.91 2.84
CA ALA A 95 21.12 -10.82 1.71
C ALA A 95 20.94 -12.28 2.15
N LEU A 96 21.72 -12.73 3.15
CA LEU A 96 21.66 -14.09 3.71
C LEU A 96 20.34 -14.38 4.44
N VAL A 97 19.65 -13.37 4.96
CA VAL A 97 18.32 -13.53 5.54
C VAL A 97 17.25 -13.43 4.44
N PHE A 98 17.33 -12.37 3.63
CA PHE A 98 16.30 -12.04 2.64
C PHE A 98 16.13 -13.11 1.56
N VAL A 99 17.22 -13.60 0.95
CA VAL A 99 17.12 -14.53 -0.19
C VAL A 99 16.52 -15.88 0.23
N PRO A 100 16.99 -16.55 1.30
CA PRO A 100 16.38 -17.79 1.77
C PRO A 100 14.95 -17.61 2.27
N GLU A 101 14.62 -16.51 2.96
CA GLU A 101 13.25 -16.25 3.41
C GLU A 101 12.29 -16.00 2.23
N ALA A 102 12.70 -15.21 1.24
CA ALA A 102 11.89 -14.94 0.06
C ALA A 102 11.66 -16.21 -0.78
N LEU A 103 12.73 -16.98 -1.02
CA LEU A 103 12.65 -18.25 -1.74
C LEU A 103 11.84 -19.29 -0.94
N GLY A 104 12.09 -19.39 0.35
CA GLY A 104 11.37 -20.27 1.27
C GLY A 104 9.88 -19.96 1.30
N MET A 105 9.51 -18.69 1.47
CA MET A 105 8.12 -18.22 1.39
C MET A 105 7.47 -18.62 0.07
N TYR A 106 8.13 -18.36 -1.06
CA TYR A 106 7.62 -18.72 -2.38
C TYR A 106 7.40 -20.23 -2.53
N LEU A 107 8.37 -21.05 -2.11
CA LEU A 107 8.25 -22.50 -2.16
C LEU A 107 7.14 -23.02 -1.24
N LEU A 108 7.01 -22.46 -0.04
CA LEU A 108 5.98 -22.83 0.93
C LEU A 108 4.58 -22.48 0.43
N LEU A 109 4.40 -21.28 -0.15
CA LEU A 109 3.14 -20.87 -0.79
C LEU A 109 2.75 -21.81 -1.94
N ARG A 110 3.71 -22.37 -2.67
CA ARG A 110 3.45 -23.33 -3.75
C ARG A 110 3.19 -24.76 -3.26
N ARG A 111 3.92 -25.22 -2.25
CA ARG A 111 3.89 -26.63 -1.80
C ARG A 111 2.83 -26.88 -0.74
N VAL A 112 2.56 -25.92 0.14
CA VAL A 112 1.64 -26.06 1.27
C VAL A 112 0.72 -24.82 1.36
N PRO A 113 -0.13 -24.55 0.34
CA PRO A 113 -0.91 -23.30 0.26
C PRO A 113 -1.97 -23.16 1.37
N ARG A 114 -2.24 -24.21 2.15
CA ARG A 114 -3.23 -24.22 3.24
C ARG A 114 -2.81 -23.38 4.45
N VAL A 115 -1.51 -23.11 4.61
CA VAL A 115 -0.96 -22.36 5.74
C VAL A 115 -0.76 -20.90 5.32
N PRO A 116 -1.11 -19.91 6.17
CA PRO A 116 -0.94 -18.48 5.88
C PRO A 116 0.53 -18.06 6.02
N TRP A 117 1.41 -18.54 5.14
CA TRP A 117 2.86 -18.30 5.21
C TRP A 117 3.25 -16.83 5.26
N MET A 118 2.46 -15.96 4.62
CA MET A 118 2.65 -14.50 4.66
C MET A 118 2.60 -13.92 6.09
N ALA A 119 1.92 -14.58 7.03
CA ALA A 119 1.92 -14.22 8.44
C ALA A 119 2.95 -15.03 9.24
N VAL A 120 3.09 -16.33 8.95
CA VAL A 120 3.96 -17.23 9.71
C VAL A 120 5.44 -16.87 9.57
N VAL A 121 5.93 -16.59 8.35
CA VAL A 121 7.36 -16.33 8.13
C VAL A 121 7.83 -15.04 8.82
N PRO A 122 7.14 -13.88 8.70
CA PRO A 122 7.53 -12.69 9.46
C PRO A 122 7.50 -12.89 10.98
N LEU A 123 6.54 -13.67 11.50
CA LEU A 123 6.51 -14.00 12.93
C LEU A 123 7.69 -14.89 13.34
N ALA A 124 8.05 -15.86 12.51
CA ALA A 124 9.17 -16.75 12.73
C ALA A 124 10.54 -16.05 12.65
N SER A 125 10.64 -14.92 11.94
CA SER A 125 11.87 -14.12 11.84
C SER A 125 12.02 -13.07 12.96
N LEU A 126 10.99 -12.83 13.79
CA LEU A 126 11.09 -11.90 14.93
C LEU A 126 12.22 -12.25 15.93
N PRO A 127 12.44 -13.52 16.32
CA PRO A 127 13.53 -13.87 17.23
C PRO A 127 14.91 -13.56 16.64
N LEU A 128 15.08 -13.70 15.31
CA LEU A 128 16.32 -13.34 14.62
C LEU A 128 16.57 -11.82 14.71
N GLY A 129 15.52 -11.01 14.52
CA GLY A 129 15.60 -9.56 14.68
C GLY A 129 15.95 -9.13 16.11
N TRP A 130 15.37 -9.79 17.11
CA TRP A 130 15.66 -9.53 18.52
C TRP A 130 17.11 -9.90 18.89
N LEU A 131 17.59 -11.06 18.42
CA LEU A 131 18.97 -11.50 18.65
C LEU A 131 19.98 -10.59 17.93
N GLY A 132 19.66 -10.12 16.73
CA GLY A 132 20.48 -9.18 15.97
C GLY A 132 20.61 -7.80 16.64
N GLU A 133 19.62 -7.39 17.43
CA GLU A 133 19.71 -6.18 18.25
C GLU A 133 20.58 -6.39 19.50
N ALA A 134 20.47 -7.56 20.14
CA ALA A 134 21.29 -7.92 21.30
C ALA A 134 22.78 -8.14 20.93
N HIS A 135 23.05 -8.58 19.70
CA HIS A 135 24.39 -8.83 19.19
C HIS A 135 24.63 -8.05 17.88
N PRO A 136 25.12 -6.79 17.95
CA PRO A 136 25.27 -5.91 16.78
C PRO A 136 26.31 -6.38 15.75
N LEU A 137 26.97 -7.51 15.99
CA LEU A 137 27.98 -8.13 15.14
C LEU A 137 27.47 -8.46 13.72
N TRP A 138 26.15 -8.54 13.51
CA TRP A 138 25.57 -8.92 12.22
C TRP A 138 25.11 -7.75 11.35
N GLY A 139 25.10 -6.51 11.86
CA GLY A 139 24.79 -5.31 11.06
C GLY A 139 23.44 -5.31 10.35
N LEU A 140 22.51 -6.18 10.80
CA LEU A 140 21.18 -6.37 10.22
C LEU A 140 20.29 -5.14 10.52
N PRO A 141 19.76 -4.46 9.50
CA PRO A 141 18.82 -3.36 9.72
C PRO A 141 17.50 -3.92 10.23
N THR A 142 17.16 -3.64 11.49
CA THR A 142 15.89 -4.05 12.10
C THR A 142 14.80 -2.99 11.88
N LEU A 143 13.54 -3.37 12.02
CA LEU A 143 12.41 -2.43 11.98
C LEU A 143 12.57 -1.32 13.03
N ARG A 144 13.07 -1.65 14.22
CA ARG A 144 13.38 -0.66 15.27
C ARG A 144 14.47 0.32 14.84
N SER A 145 15.54 -0.16 14.19
CA SER A 145 16.59 0.75 13.70
C SER A 145 16.11 1.69 12.59
N ARG A 146 15.10 1.27 11.80
CA ARG A 146 14.56 2.06 10.69
C ARG A 146 13.45 3.02 11.11
N TYR A 147 12.55 2.57 11.99
CA TYR A 147 11.32 3.28 12.34
C TYR A 147 11.27 3.74 13.81
N GLY A 148 12.30 3.42 14.59
CA GLY A 148 12.34 3.71 16.02
C GLY A 148 11.34 2.88 16.83
N THR A 149 10.95 3.42 17.97
CA THR A 149 9.89 2.86 18.82
C THR A 149 8.54 3.42 18.42
N LEU A 150 7.64 2.55 17.96
CA LEU A 150 6.27 2.94 17.63
C LEU A 150 5.43 3.03 18.91
N SER A 151 4.74 4.15 19.10
CA SER A 151 3.72 4.29 20.13
C SER A 151 2.36 3.86 19.57
N PRO A 152 1.56 3.08 20.32
CA PRO A 152 0.24 2.67 19.88
C PRO A 152 -0.72 3.88 19.94
N GLN A 153 -0.86 4.58 18.83
CA GLN A 153 -1.82 5.66 18.67
C GLN A 153 -2.90 5.23 17.67
N LEU A 154 -4.14 5.15 18.13
CA LEU A 154 -5.28 4.76 17.29
C LEU A 154 -5.87 5.96 16.53
N PHE A 155 -5.70 7.16 17.07
CA PHE A 155 -6.28 8.39 16.52
C PHE A 155 -5.27 9.53 16.67
N GLN A 156 -4.90 10.13 15.54
CA GLN A 156 -4.02 11.28 15.51
C GLN A 156 -4.62 12.30 14.54
N PRO A 157 -5.42 13.27 15.01
CA PRO A 157 -6.12 14.17 14.10
C PRO A 157 -5.11 14.99 13.28
N PRO A 158 -5.42 15.29 12.01
CA PRO A 158 -4.50 15.98 11.13
C PRO A 158 -4.18 17.39 11.65
N SER A 159 -2.89 17.75 11.63
CA SER A 159 -2.45 19.09 11.98
C SER A 159 -2.74 20.05 10.82
N LEU A 160 -3.30 21.23 11.13
CA LEU A 160 -3.45 22.32 10.15
C LEU A 160 -2.10 22.98 9.84
N ALA A 161 -1.11 22.80 10.70
CA ALA A 161 0.23 23.37 10.57
C ALA A 161 0.88 22.99 9.23
N VAL A 162 0.67 21.75 8.77
CA VAL A 162 1.18 21.25 7.48
C VAL A 162 0.63 22.03 6.30
N LEU A 163 -0.67 22.33 6.31
CA LEU A 163 -1.28 23.11 5.24
C LEU A 163 -0.80 24.56 5.23
N THR A 164 -0.56 25.15 6.41
CA THR A 164 -0.02 26.51 6.49
C THR A 164 1.46 26.59 6.15
N ALA A 165 2.20 25.49 6.31
CA ALA A 165 3.61 25.40 5.95
C ALA A 165 3.83 25.10 4.46
N LEU A 166 2.81 24.57 3.77
CA LEU A 166 2.83 24.35 2.33
C LEU A 166 2.80 25.69 1.59
N PRO A 167 3.77 25.97 0.71
CA PRO A 167 3.75 27.20 -0.04
C PRO A 167 2.59 27.19 -1.05
N PRO A 168 1.91 28.33 -1.29
CA PRO A 168 0.64 28.37 -2.02
C PRO A 168 0.70 27.82 -3.45
N ASP A 169 1.87 27.86 -4.09
CA ASP A 169 2.16 27.31 -5.41
C ASP A 169 2.06 25.78 -5.47
N GLN A 170 2.12 25.09 -4.33
CA GLN A 170 2.00 23.63 -4.22
C GLN A 170 0.57 23.14 -3.89
N LEU A 171 -0.38 24.05 -3.65
CA LEU A 171 -1.78 23.66 -3.48
C LEU A 171 -2.39 22.98 -4.72
N PRO A 172 -2.11 23.42 -5.96
CA PRO A 172 -2.58 22.72 -7.16
C PRO A 172 -2.00 21.31 -7.29
N SER A 173 -0.73 21.11 -6.94
CA SER A 173 -0.10 19.79 -7.01
C SER A 173 -0.67 18.82 -5.97
N LEU A 174 -1.03 19.32 -4.78
CA LEU A 174 -1.77 18.55 -3.78
C LEU A 174 -3.17 18.15 -4.28
N ALA A 175 -3.87 19.05 -4.98
CA ALA A 175 -5.18 18.74 -5.58
C ALA A 175 -5.06 17.67 -6.66
N ILE A 176 -4.05 17.75 -7.54
CA ILE A 176 -3.76 16.73 -8.56
C ILE A 176 -3.41 15.38 -7.90
N ALA A 177 -2.66 15.41 -6.80
CA ALA A 177 -2.34 14.23 -6.01
C ALA A 177 -3.62 13.58 -5.43
N ALA A 178 -4.50 14.37 -4.83
CA ALA A 178 -5.79 13.90 -4.32
C ALA A 178 -6.68 13.32 -5.44
N CYS A 179 -6.70 13.92 -6.64
CA CYS A 179 -7.37 13.38 -7.82
C CYS A 179 -6.81 12.02 -8.23
N SER A 180 -5.48 11.90 -8.26
CA SER A 180 -4.82 10.64 -8.62
C SER A 180 -5.14 9.53 -7.61
N VAL A 181 -5.09 9.86 -6.31
CA VAL A 181 -5.47 8.95 -5.22
C VAL A 181 -6.94 8.53 -5.36
N ALA A 182 -7.85 9.48 -5.54
CA ALA A 182 -9.29 9.19 -5.65
C ALA A 182 -9.59 8.29 -6.87
N ALA A 183 -8.98 8.60 -8.02
CA ALA A 183 -9.17 7.81 -9.24
C ALA A 183 -8.70 6.36 -9.06
N VAL A 184 -7.50 6.15 -8.50
CA VAL A 184 -6.97 4.81 -8.22
C VAL A 184 -7.82 4.10 -7.18
N ALA A 185 -8.24 4.79 -6.11
CA ALA A 185 -9.03 4.20 -5.03
C ALA A 185 -10.39 3.70 -5.54
N VAL A 186 -11.11 4.50 -6.32
CA VAL A 186 -12.41 4.09 -6.89
C VAL A 186 -12.20 2.94 -7.86
N LEU A 187 -11.19 3.03 -8.74
CA LEU A 187 -10.87 2.00 -9.72
C LEU A 187 -10.54 0.65 -9.06
N GLU A 188 -9.61 0.60 -8.10
CA GLU A 188 -9.23 -0.62 -7.39
C GLU A 188 -10.39 -1.22 -6.59
N THR A 189 -11.21 -0.36 -5.97
CA THR A 189 -12.37 -0.78 -5.19
C THR A 189 -13.43 -1.43 -6.08
N LEU A 190 -13.80 -0.78 -7.20
CA LEU A 190 -14.79 -1.31 -8.12
C LEU A 190 -14.32 -2.58 -8.84
N ILE A 191 -13.03 -2.67 -9.20
CA ILE A 191 -12.46 -3.91 -9.76
C ILE A 191 -12.52 -5.03 -8.73
N SER A 192 -12.10 -4.76 -7.49
CA SER A 192 -12.12 -5.75 -6.41
C SER A 192 -13.55 -6.24 -6.16
N ALA A 193 -14.53 -5.33 -6.12
CA ALA A 193 -15.95 -5.65 -5.98
C ALA A 193 -16.46 -6.46 -7.18
N LYS A 194 -16.13 -6.08 -8.41
CA LYS A 194 -16.53 -6.81 -9.63
C LYS A 194 -16.01 -8.25 -9.65
N ILE A 195 -14.74 -8.45 -9.31
CA ILE A 195 -14.16 -9.81 -9.28
C ILE A 195 -14.78 -10.64 -8.15
N ALA A 196 -14.99 -10.03 -6.97
CA ALA A 196 -15.65 -10.69 -5.85
C ALA A 196 -17.08 -11.10 -6.19
N ALA A 197 -17.86 -10.19 -6.78
CA ALA A 197 -19.22 -10.41 -7.23
C ALA A 197 -19.31 -11.52 -8.28
N SER A 198 -18.42 -11.49 -9.28
CA SER A 198 -18.31 -12.54 -10.31
C SER A 198 -18.02 -13.93 -9.71
N ARG A 199 -17.14 -14.01 -8.72
CA ARG A 199 -16.83 -15.28 -8.04
C ARG A 199 -17.95 -15.77 -7.12
N ALA A 200 -18.67 -14.85 -6.49
CA ALA A 200 -19.79 -15.17 -5.61
C ALA A 200 -21.10 -15.44 -6.37
N GLY A 201 -21.16 -15.19 -7.69
CA GLY A 201 -22.39 -15.27 -8.48
C GLY A 201 -23.42 -14.20 -8.13
N ASN A 202 -22.99 -13.10 -7.50
CA ASN A 202 -23.85 -12.01 -7.05
C ASN A 202 -23.64 -10.75 -7.89
N GLN A 203 -24.62 -9.85 -7.88
CA GLN A 203 -24.44 -8.49 -8.40
C GLN A 203 -23.91 -7.57 -7.30
N PHE A 204 -23.22 -6.51 -7.69
CA PHE A 204 -22.80 -5.43 -6.79
C PHE A 204 -23.28 -4.08 -7.34
N ASP A 205 -23.29 -3.07 -6.48
CA ASP A 205 -23.79 -1.73 -6.80
C ASP A 205 -22.62 -0.74 -6.70
N GLU A 206 -22.18 -0.22 -7.85
CA GLU A 206 -21.02 0.66 -7.92
C GLU A 206 -21.22 1.95 -7.12
N ALA A 207 -22.46 2.45 -7.04
CA ALA A 207 -22.75 3.67 -6.30
C ALA A 207 -22.63 3.42 -4.79
N LYS A 208 -23.07 2.26 -4.29
CA LYS A 208 -22.89 1.90 -2.88
C LYS A 208 -21.43 1.68 -2.51
N GLU A 209 -20.66 1.01 -3.36
CA GLU A 209 -19.22 0.83 -3.16
C GLU A 209 -18.49 2.17 -3.14
N THR A 210 -18.78 3.05 -4.10
CA THR A 210 -18.17 4.39 -4.19
C THR A 210 -18.54 5.26 -2.98
N ARG A 211 -19.81 5.22 -2.54
CA ARG A 211 -20.25 5.93 -1.34
C ARG A 211 -19.55 5.41 -0.08
N GLY A 212 -19.44 4.09 0.07
CA GLY A 212 -18.72 3.45 1.17
C GLY A 212 -17.26 3.87 1.20
N LEU A 213 -16.60 3.90 0.04
CA LEU A 213 -15.24 4.38 -0.11
C LEU A 213 -15.09 5.85 0.30
N GLY A 214 -16.00 6.74 -0.12
CA GLY A 214 -15.97 8.15 0.27
C GLY A 214 -16.06 8.33 1.80
N ILE A 215 -16.94 7.56 2.46
CA ILE A 215 -17.05 7.54 3.92
C ILE A 215 -15.75 7.03 4.56
N ALA A 216 -15.16 5.97 4.02
CA ALA A 216 -13.90 5.41 4.52
C ALA A 216 -12.75 6.43 4.41
N HIS A 217 -12.64 7.13 3.28
CA HIS A 217 -11.64 8.19 3.10
C HIS A 217 -11.83 9.35 4.09
N ALA A 218 -13.08 9.79 4.30
CA ALA A 218 -13.38 10.84 5.28
C ALA A 218 -13.04 10.40 6.71
N ALA A 219 -13.37 9.16 7.09
CA ALA A 219 -13.02 8.60 8.39
C ALA A 219 -11.49 8.50 8.57
N CYS A 220 -10.76 8.03 7.55
CA CYS A 220 -9.31 7.99 7.56
C CYS A 220 -8.69 9.39 7.70
N ALA A 221 -9.23 10.39 7.00
CA ALA A 221 -8.78 11.77 7.11
C ALA A 221 -8.89 12.30 8.56
N LEU A 222 -10.04 12.07 9.20
CA LEU A 222 -10.27 12.48 10.58
C LEU A 222 -9.37 11.73 11.57
N ALA A 223 -9.10 10.45 11.31
CA ALA A 223 -8.26 9.61 12.15
C ALA A 223 -6.75 9.85 12.01
N GLY A 224 -6.31 10.63 11.03
CA GLY A 224 -4.89 10.77 10.70
C GLY A 224 -4.33 9.63 9.86
N ALA A 225 -5.19 8.86 9.20
CA ALA A 225 -4.80 7.72 8.40
C ALA A 225 -4.67 8.07 6.90
N MET A 226 -3.85 7.28 6.22
CA MET A 226 -3.70 7.32 4.77
C MET A 226 -4.97 6.85 4.04
N PRO A 227 -5.18 7.27 2.78
CA PRO A 227 -6.41 6.96 2.06
C PRO A 227 -6.52 5.44 1.79
N PRO A 228 -7.66 4.81 2.10
CA PRO A 228 -7.84 3.37 1.92
C PRO A 228 -8.21 3.01 0.47
N THR A 229 -7.93 1.79 0.04
CA THR A 229 -8.44 1.22 -1.22
C THR A 229 -8.96 -0.21 -1.02
N GLY A 230 -9.76 -0.71 -1.97
CA GLY A 230 -10.23 -2.10 -1.93
C GLY A 230 -9.10 -3.11 -2.10
N VAL A 231 -9.05 -4.14 -1.24
CA VAL A 231 -7.99 -5.16 -1.25
C VAL A 231 -8.50 -6.49 -1.81
N PHE A 232 -8.23 -6.74 -3.09
CA PHE A 232 -8.63 -7.97 -3.78
C PHE A 232 -8.16 -9.25 -3.09
N VAL A 233 -6.92 -9.31 -2.59
CA VAL A 233 -6.32 -10.53 -2.02
C VAL A 233 -7.09 -11.04 -0.80
N ARG A 234 -7.46 -10.13 0.13
CA ARG A 234 -8.24 -10.49 1.33
C ARG A 234 -9.66 -10.92 0.97
N THR A 235 -10.30 -10.18 0.06
CA THR A 235 -11.65 -10.52 -0.43
C THR A 235 -11.67 -11.88 -1.12
N SER A 236 -10.68 -12.18 -1.96
CA SER A 236 -10.51 -13.49 -2.60
C SER A 236 -10.33 -14.61 -1.58
N LEU A 237 -9.51 -14.39 -0.55
CA LEU A 237 -9.28 -15.38 0.50
C LEU A 237 -10.57 -15.64 1.29
N ASN A 238 -11.27 -14.59 1.73
CA ASN A 238 -12.52 -14.71 2.47
C ASN A 238 -13.58 -15.49 1.67
N LEU A 239 -13.71 -15.22 0.38
CA LEU A 239 -14.61 -15.97 -0.50
C LEU A 239 -14.19 -17.44 -0.65
N SER A 240 -12.89 -17.73 -0.79
CA SER A 240 -12.41 -19.11 -0.85
C SER A 240 -12.64 -19.91 0.43
N LEU A 241 -12.78 -19.22 1.57
CA LEU A 241 -13.12 -19.80 2.87
C LEU A 241 -14.64 -19.88 3.11
N GLY A 242 -15.47 -19.49 2.13
CA GLY A 242 -16.92 -19.56 2.22
C GLY A 242 -17.57 -18.43 3.02
N ALA A 243 -16.87 -17.32 3.27
CA ALA A 243 -17.44 -16.18 3.97
C ALA A 243 -18.55 -15.51 3.14
N VAL A 244 -19.73 -15.31 3.75
CA VAL A 244 -20.93 -14.74 3.10
C VAL A 244 -21.43 -13.44 3.74
N HIS A 245 -20.84 -13.01 4.86
CA HIS A 245 -21.24 -11.82 5.59
C HIS A 245 -20.13 -10.76 5.64
N ARG A 246 -20.54 -9.49 5.75
CA ARG A 246 -19.64 -8.32 5.80
C ARG A 246 -18.73 -8.31 7.03
N SER A 247 -19.09 -9.00 8.11
CA SER A 247 -18.28 -9.14 9.32
C SER A 247 -16.99 -9.94 9.12
N ALA A 248 -16.81 -10.58 7.96
CA ALA A 248 -15.59 -11.30 7.61
C ALA A 248 -14.48 -10.41 7.05
N GLN A 249 -14.79 -9.14 6.72
CA GLN A 249 -13.83 -8.13 6.25
C GLN A 249 -13.36 -7.26 7.41
#